data_AF-A0AAU8AAD0-F1
#
_entry.id   AF-A0AAU8AAD0-F1
#
_cell.length_a   1.000
_cell.length_b   1.000
_cell.length_c   1.000
_cell.angle_alpha   90.00
_cell.angle_beta   90.00
_cell.angle_gamma   90.00
#
_symmetry.space_group_name_H-M   'P 1'
#
loop_
_entity.id
_entity.type
_entity.pdbx_description
1 polymer ?
#
loop_
_entity_poly.entity_id
_entity_poly.type
_entity_poly.pdbx_seq_one_letter_code
_entity_poly.pdbx_strand_id
1 'polypeptide(L)'
;MEHTNYDSRGNEGLKKHCPISDSELCDWLGKKGCYQCYISTLKTETQKTDALERWKVTLSYLPDNIDDLHTSDECQFCKDEKPEKAQYYATFEMAHPEPYAEKGMILGFGKKVRTPVGSLLTIQAAIGKECKKAFRMADILQLGIFIGFMAAAFLMLMIPQLGQTMASWTPLMPYIFIALMLVAGYFLGRNLASAYIRKAKQKVKIDLSEIPLIKQMLNLGWFFFQTGSDGMPKVFFHKEKTYDRIVRPRNDEDEDEPLDNINI
;
A
#
# COMPACT_ATOMS: atom_id res chain seq x y z
N MET A 1 -6.75 -5.84 -17.87
CA MET A 1 -7.95 -5.05 -17.55
C MET A 1 -9.11 -5.98 -17.78
N GLU A 2 -9.62 -6.59 -16.72
CA GLU A 2 -10.76 -7.50 -16.80
C GLU A 2 -12.02 -6.63 -16.67
N HIS A 3 -12.81 -6.58 -17.74
CA HIS A 3 -14.11 -5.91 -17.75
C HIS A 3 -15.01 -6.62 -16.73
N THR A 4 -15.12 -6.04 -15.54
CA THR A 4 -16.06 -6.52 -14.53
C THR A 4 -17.45 -6.10 -14.96
N ASN A 5 -18.30 -7.11 -15.18
CA ASN A 5 -19.68 -6.99 -15.60
C ASN A 5 -20.47 -6.29 -14.48
N TYR A 6 -20.65 -4.97 -14.59
CA TYR A 6 -21.38 -4.17 -13.60
C TYR A 6 -22.89 -4.39 -13.81
N ASP A 7 -23.51 -5.22 -12.96
CA ASP A 7 -24.97 -5.38 -12.91
C ASP A 7 -25.58 -4.38 -11.93
N SER A 8 -26.19 -3.32 -12.48
CA SER A 8 -26.83 -2.27 -11.68
C SER A 8 -28.06 -2.75 -10.90
N ARG A 9 -28.79 -3.77 -11.38
CA ARG A 9 -30.04 -4.22 -10.74
C ARG A 9 -29.77 -5.12 -9.54
N GLY A 10 -28.80 -6.03 -9.66
CA GLY A 10 -28.34 -6.84 -8.52
C GLY A 10 -27.77 -5.98 -7.39
N ASN A 11 -27.09 -4.89 -7.74
CA ASN A 11 -26.50 -3.96 -6.80
C ASN A 11 -27.55 -3.19 -5.98
N GLU A 12 -28.63 -2.69 -6.61
CA GLU A 12 -29.72 -2.00 -5.92
C GLU A 12 -30.50 -2.92 -4.97
N GLY A 13 -30.73 -4.18 -5.35
CA GLY A 13 -31.39 -5.17 -4.49
C GLY A 13 -30.56 -5.50 -3.25
N LEU A 14 -29.25 -5.69 -3.40
CA LEU A 14 -28.32 -5.92 -2.29
C LEU A 14 -28.20 -4.70 -1.37
N LYS A 15 -28.21 -3.49 -1.92
CA LYS A 15 -28.16 -2.26 -1.12
C LYS A 15 -29.36 -2.13 -0.18
N LYS A 16 -30.58 -2.38 -0.67
CA LYS A 16 -31.83 -2.27 0.11
C LYS A 16 -31.90 -3.18 1.33
N HIS A 17 -31.15 -4.29 1.33
CA HIS A 17 -31.15 -5.28 2.42
C HIS A 17 -29.86 -5.27 3.25
N CYS A 18 -28.99 -4.28 3.05
CA CYS A 18 -27.74 -4.19 3.78
C CYS A 18 -27.89 -3.20 4.95
N PRO A 19 -27.62 -3.62 6.21
CA PRO A 19 -27.83 -2.81 7.41
C PRO A 19 -26.85 -1.63 7.51
N ILE A 20 -25.79 -1.64 6.70
CA ILE A 20 -24.73 -0.61 6.71
C ILE A 20 -24.69 0.19 5.40
N SER A 21 -25.70 0.04 4.53
CA SER A 21 -25.71 0.58 3.16
C SER A 21 -25.59 2.11 3.07
N ASP A 22 -25.95 2.81 4.14
CA ASP A 22 -25.86 4.26 4.27
C ASP A 22 -24.83 4.67 5.33
N SER A 23 -23.89 3.78 5.70
CA SER A 23 -22.82 4.07 6.65
C SER A 23 -21.51 4.47 5.98
N GLU A 24 -20.64 5.11 6.75
CA GLU A 24 -19.32 5.57 6.32
C GLU A 24 -18.41 4.42 5.88
N LEU A 25 -18.59 3.23 6.47
CA LEU A 25 -17.88 2.02 6.06
C LEU A 25 -18.26 1.64 4.62
N CYS A 26 -19.54 1.72 4.27
CA CYS A 26 -20.00 1.41 2.92
C CYS A 26 -19.49 2.43 1.90
N ASP A 27 -19.45 3.71 2.27
CA ASP A 27 -18.87 4.78 1.44
C ASP A 27 -17.36 4.60 1.24
N TRP A 28 -16.62 4.28 2.31
CA TRP A 28 -15.17 4.03 2.23
C TRP A 28 -14.83 2.80 1.38
N LEU A 29 -15.62 1.73 1.47
CA LEU A 29 -15.50 0.54 0.61
C LEU A 29 -15.86 0.80 -0.86
N GLY A 30 -16.15 2.05 -1.22
CA GLY A 30 -16.93 2.46 -2.38
C GLY A 30 -16.48 2.00 -3.77
N LYS A 31 -17.47 2.15 -4.68
CA LYS A 31 -17.43 2.34 -6.14
C LYS A 31 -17.46 1.13 -7.09
N LYS A 32 -17.43 -0.13 -6.65
CA LYS A 32 -17.70 -1.29 -7.54
C LYS A 32 -19.00 -2.05 -7.28
N GLY A 33 -19.82 -1.54 -6.35
CA GLY A 33 -21.12 -2.11 -5.99
C GLY A 33 -21.06 -3.11 -4.83
N CYS A 34 -22.18 -3.25 -4.12
CA CYS A 34 -22.39 -4.11 -2.95
C CYS A 34 -22.01 -5.57 -3.21
N TYR A 35 -22.07 -6.04 -4.46
CA TYR A 35 -21.68 -7.41 -4.83
C TYR A 35 -20.19 -7.73 -4.62
N GLN A 36 -19.31 -6.72 -4.73
CA GLN A 36 -17.87 -6.88 -4.50
C GLN A 36 -17.46 -6.45 -3.08
N CYS A 37 -18.41 -6.03 -2.26
CA CYS A 37 -18.16 -5.57 -0.91
C CYS A 37 -17.92 -6.77 0.02
N TYR A 38 -16.80 -6.78 0.77
CA TYR A 38 -16.51 -7.82 1.77
C TYR A 38 -17.67 -8.01 2.76
N ILE A 39 -18.38 -6.95 3.10
CA ILE A 39 -19.53 -7.00 4.01
C ILE A 39 -20.66 -7.87 3.46
N SER A 40 -20.81 -7.99 2.13
CA SER A 40 -21.77 -8.91 1.52
C SER A 40 -21.45 -10.39 1.78
N THR A 41 -20.19 -10.72 2.08
CA THR A 41 -19.76 -12.08 2.40
C THR A 41 -20.05 -12.48 3.86
N LEU A 42 -20.39 -11.51 4.71
CA LEU A 42 -20.78 -11.74 6.10
C LEU A 42 -22.21 -12.29 6.15
N LYS A 43 -22.39 -13.40 6.86
CA LYS A 43 -23.62 -14.21 6.80
C LYS A 43 -24.74 -13.68 7.70
N THR A 44 -24.40 -13.02 8.80
CA THR A 44 -25.38 -12.56 9.78
C THR A 44 -25.40 -11.04 9.88
N GLU A 45 -26.56 -10.47 10.20
CA GLU A 45 -26.71 -9.03 10.43
C GLU A 45 -25.81 -8.55 11.58
N THR A 46 -25.69 -9.35 12.65
CA THR A 46 -24.76 -9.08 13.76
C THR A 46 -23.32 -8.91 13.29
N GLN A 47 -22.82 -9.76 12.38
CA GLN A 47 -21.46 -9.64 11.87
C GLN A 47 -21.26 -8.34 11.07
N LYS A 48 -22.29 -7.89 10.35
CA LYS A 48 -22.24 -6.64 9.58
C LYS A 48 -22.24 -5.42 10.50
N THR A 49 -23.05 -5.43 11.56
CA THR A 49 -23.05 -4.39 12.59
C THR A 49 -21.72 -4.35 13.35
N ASP A 50 -21.18 -5.52 13.74
CA ASP A 50 -19.86 -5.62 14.39
C ASP A 50 -18.75 -5.05 13.50
N ALA A 51 -18.82 -5.25 12.18
CA ALA A 51 -17.87 -4.69 11.23
C ALA A 51 -17.95 -3.16 11.18
N LEU A 52 -19.16 -2.57 11.27
CA LEU A 52 -19.35 -1.13 11.36
C LEU A 52 -18.79 -0.56 12.67
N GLU A 53 -19.04 -1.20 13.80
CA GLU A 53 -18.50 -0.74 15.09
C GLU A 53 -16.95 -0.81 15.11
N ARG A 54 -16.38 -1.87 14.55
CA ARG A 54 -14.92 -1.97 14.35
C ARG A 54 -14.38 -0.89 13.43
N TRP A 55 -15.13 -0.54 12.39
CA TRP A 55 -14.77 0.57 11.50
C TRP A 55 -14.75 1.91 12.24
N LYS A 56 -15.76 2.21 13.06
CA LYS A 56 -15.79 3.43 13.90
C LYS A 56 -14.56 3.51 14.81
N VAL A 57 -14.19 2.41 15.46
CA VAL A 57 -12.96 2.35 16.27
C VAL A 57 -11.72 2.57 15.40
N THR A 58 -11.68 2.03 14.18
CA THR A 58 -10.56 2.27 13.26
C THR A 58 -10.43 3.76 12.91
N LEU A 59 -11.55 4.41 12.61
CA LEU A 59 -11.59 5.84 12.28
C LEU A 59 -11.12 6.72 13.44
N SER A 60 -11.42 6.35 14.69
CA SER A 60 -11.00 7.15 15.85
C SER A 60 -9.47 7.17 16.06
N TYR A 61 -8.74 6.19 15.50
CA TYR A 61 -7.27 6.18 15.50
C TYR A 61 -6.65 6.87 14.27
N LEU A 62 -7.44 7.35 13.30
CA LEU A 62 -6.93 8.09 12.16
C LEU A 62 -6.87 9.60 12.45
N PRO A 63 -5.80 10.30 12.02
CA PRO A 63 -5.79 11.77 12.00
C PRO A 63 -7.00 12.34 11.24
N ASP A 64 -7.65 13.37 11.77
CA ASP A 64 -8.84 13.99 11.14
C ASP A 64 -8.55 14.49 9.73
N ASN A 65 -7.33 14.96 9.49
CA ASN A 65 -6.90 15.52 8.23
C ASN A 65 -6.23 14.48 7.30
N ILE A 66 -6.41 13.18 7.53
CA ILE A 66 -5.77 12.10 6.76
C ILE A 66 -5.90 12.24 5.24
N ASP A 67 -7.02 12.80 4.77
CA ASP A 67 -7.30 13.02 3.35
C ASP A 67 -6.37 14.06 2.70
N ASP A 68 -5.68 14.90 3.47
CA ASP A 68 -4.70 15.88 2.97
C ASP A 68 -3.55 15.19 2.21
N LEU A 69 -3.26 13.92 2.53
CA LEU A 69 -2.24 13.14 1.84
C LEU A 69 -2.51 13.03 0.33
N HIS A 70 -3.76 12.96 -0.11
CA HIS A 70 -4.08 12.72 -1.53
C HIS A 70 -5.06 13.73 -2.14
N THR A 71 -5.61 14.63 -1.34
CA THR A 71 -6.46 15.72 -1.85
C THR A 71 -5.64 16.90 -2.34
N SER A 72 -4.39 17.06 -1.87
CA SER A 72 -3.47 18.07 -2.36
C SER A 72 -3.12 17.87 -3.85
N ASP A 73 -3.04 18.98 -4.58
CA ASP A 73 -2.50 19.04 -5.95
C ASP A 73 -0.97 18.93 -5.99
N GLU A 74 -0.30 18.91 -4.83
CA GLU A 74 1.14 18.87 -4.67
C GLU A 74 1.64 17.49 -4.22
N CYS A 75 2.85 17.15 -4.67
CA CYS A 75 3.53 15.92 -4.31
C CYS A 75 3.94 15.91 -2.82
N GLN A 76 3.45 14.94 -2.06
CA GLN A 76 3.76 14.79 -0.62
C GLN A 76 5.20 14.29 -0.36
N PHE A 77 5.86 13.78 -1.39
CA PHE A 77 7.15 13.09 -1.31
C PHE A 77 8.34 14.02 -1.60
N CYS A 78 8.12 15.25 -2.04
CA CYS A 78 9.20 16.21 -2.25
C CYS A 78 9.80 16.64 -0.89
N LYS A 79 11.12 16.80 -0.85
CA LYS A 79 11.82 17.52 0.23
C LYS A 79 12.04 19.00 -0.09
N ASP A 80 11.98 19.35 -1.37
CA ASP A 80 12.16 20.72 -1.85
C ASP A 80 11.01 21.63 -1.37
N GLU A 81 11.31 22.90 -1.14
CA GLU A 81 10.34 23.93 -0.71
C GLU A 81 9.22 24.17 -1.73
N LYS A 82 9.46 23.83 -3.00
CA LYS A 82 8.49 23.93 -4.09
C LYS A 82 8.18 22.54 -4.63
N PRO A 83 7.19 21.83 -4.06
CA PRO A 83 6.82 20.50 -4.50
C PRO A 83 6.30 20.51 -5.94
N GLU A 84 6.56 19.44 -6.68
CA GLU A 84 6.00 19.26 -8.03
C GLU A 84 4.48 18.97 -7.96
N LYS A 85 3.76 19.25 -9.05
CA LYS A 85 2.33 18.90 -9.16
C LYS A 85 2.15 17.38 -9.09
N ALA A 86 1.21 16.93 -8.26
CA ALA A 86 0.78 15.55 -8.17
C ALA A 86 0.16 15.08 -9.50
N GLN A 87 0.56 13.88 -9.95
CA GLN A 87 0.05 13.26 -11.18
C GLN A 87 -0.37 11.81 -10.98
N TYR A 88 -0.04 11.23 -9.84
CA TYR A 88 -0.27 9.84 -9.47
C TYR A 88 -0.59 9.75 -7.98
N TYR A 89 -0.98 8.55 -7.55
CA TYR A 89 -1.21 8.21 -6.15
C TYR A 89 -0.32 7.04 -5.76
N ALA A 90 0.46 7.21 -4.70
CA ALA A 90 1.22 6.17 -4.05
C ALA A 90 0.34 5.50 -2.99
N THR A 91 0.22 4.18 -3.01
CA THR A 91 -0.57 3.40 -2.04
C THR A 91 0.33 2.47 -1.24
N PHE A 92 0.07 2.34 0.05
CA PHE A 92 0.82 1.46 0.96
C PHE A 92 -0.08 1.03 2.13
N GLU A 93 0.26 -0.11 2.73
CA GLU A 93 -0.56 -0.74 3.77
C GLU A 93 -0.07 -0.35 5.17
N MET A 94 -0.96 0.23 5.98
CA MET A 94 -0.74 0.49 7.40
C MET A 94 -1.71 -0.33 8.24
N ALA A 95 -1.22 -0.87 9.35
CA ALA A 95 -1.99 -1.63 10.31
C ALA A 95 -2.02 -0.95 11.67
N HIS A 96 -3.08 -1.22 12.43
CA HIS A 96 -3.24 -0.77 13.81
C HIS A 96 -3.67 -1.95 14.70
N PRO A 97 -3.21 -2.05 15.97
CA PRO A 97 -3.57 -3.16 16.87
C PRO A 97 -5.04 -3.14 17.33
N GLU A 98 -5.71 -2.00 17.20
CA GLU A 98 -7.13 -1.81 17.49
C GLU A 98 -7.95 -1.71 16.19
N PRO A 99 -9.23 -2.12 16.20
CA PRO A 99 -9.96 -2.69 17.33
C PRO A 99 -9.47 -4.11 17.67
N TYR A 100 -9.56 -4.47 18.95
CA TYR A 100 -9.21 -5.80 19.44
C TYR A 100 -9.85 -6.90 18.58
N ALA A 101 -9.00 -7.69 17.92
CA ALA A 101 -9.41 -8.84 17.15
C ALA A 101 -8.67 -10.09 17.63
N GLU A 102 -9.42 -11.16 17.86
CA GLU A 102 -8.86 -12.48 18.14
C GLU A 102 -8.96 -13.35 16.89
N LYS A 103 -7.90 -14.10 16.61
CA LYS A 103 -7.95 -15.14 15.58
C LYS A 103 -8.14 -16.48 16.27
N GLY A 104 -9.20 -17.18 15.85
CA GLY A 104 -9.46 -18.55 16.22
C GLY A 104 -8.45 -19.51 15.58
N MET A 105 -8.35 -20.69 16.19
CA MET A 105 -7.32 -21.71 16.00
C MET A 105 -7.03 -22.09 14.54
N ILE A 106 -5.78 -22.48 14.26
CA ILE A 106 -5.49 -23.36 13.13
C ILE A 106 -6.25 -24.67 13.41
N LEU A 107 -7.21 -25.04 12.55
CA LEU A 107 -7.95 -26.30 12.61
C LEU A 107 -8.78 -26.57 13.90
N GLY A 108 -9.18 -25.54 14.64
CA GLY A 108 -10.15 -25.72 15.75
C GLY A 108 -9.60 -26.29 17.07
N PHE A 109 -8.27 -26.28 17.31
CA PHE A 109 -7.64 -26.68 18.59
C PHE A 109 -6.75 -25.57 19.20
N GLY A 110 -7.02 -25.13 20.46
CA GLY A 110 -6.28 -24.06 21.16
C GLY A 110 -7.07 -22.82 21.65
N LYS A 111 -6.45 -21.99 22.51
CA LYS A 111 -7.05 -20.73 23.01
C LYS A 111 -7.04 -19.66 21.90
N LYS A 112 -8.09 -18.83 21.84
CA LYS A 112 -8.10 -17.63 20.99
C LYS A 112 -6.99 -16.69 21.45
N VAL A 113 -6.21 -16.15 20.51
CA VAL A 113 -5.11 -15.24 20.81
C VAL A 113 -5.38 -13.91 20.11
N ARG A 114 -5.10 -12.82 20.81
CA ARG A 114 -5.12 -11.46 20.24
C ARG A 114 -4.24 -11.42 19.00
N THR A 115 -4.80 -10.94 17.90
CA THR A 115 -4.01 -10.66 16.69
C THR A 115 -3.26 -9.35 16.86
N PRO A 116 -2.03 -9.24 16.32
CA PRO A 116 -1.28 -7.99 16.33
C PRO A 116 -1.88 -6.92 15.40
N VAL A 117 -2.85 -7.29 14.56
CA VAL A 117 -3.50 -6.43 13.57
C VAL A 117 -5.01 -6.45 13.81
N GLY A 118 -5.54 -5.38 14.39
CA GLY A 118 -6.96 -5.13 14.54
C GLY A 118 -7.57 -4.48 13.30
N SER A 119 -6.84 -3.52 12.71
CA SER A 119 -7.21 -2.84 11.47
C SER A 119 -6.06 -2.84 10.47
N LEU A 120 -6.43 -2.89 9.19
CA LEU A 120 -5.52 -2.79 8.05
C LEU A 120 -6.14 -1.83 7.03
N LEU A 121 -5.42 -0.77 6.69
CA LEU A 121 -5.85 0.24 5.74
C LEU A 121 -4.81 0.46 4.65
N THR A 122 -5.30 0.52 3.41
CA THR A 122 -4.56 1.07 2.29
C THR A 122 -4.59 2.59 2.38
N ILE A 123 -3.46 3.20 2.74
CA ILE A 123 -3.28 4.64 2.72
C ILE A 123 -2.81 5.06 1.33
N GLN A 124 -3.30 6.20 0.86
CA GLN A 124 -2.90 6.77 -0.42
C GLN A 124 -2.32 8.17 -0.22
N ALA A 125 -1.30 8.52 -0.99
CA ALA A 125 -0.68 9.85 -0.96
C ALA A 125 -0.41 10.35 -2.38
N ALA A 126 -0.63 11.64 -2.61
CA ALA A 126 -0.38 12.33 -3.85
C ALA A 126 1.12 12.34 -4.16
N ILE A 127 1.49 11.88 -5.35
CA ILE A 127 2.88 11.80 -5.79
C ILE A 127 3.04 12.35 -7.21
N GLY A 128 4.11 13.11 -7.40
CA GLY A 128 4.53 13.62 -8.70
C GLY A 128 5.30 12.60 -9.53
N LYS A 129 5.67 13.01 -10.74
CA LYS A 129 6.27 12.12 -11.73
C LYS A 129 7.73 11.79 -11.38
N GLU A 130 8.49 12.78 -10.92
CA GLU A 130 9.91 12.59 -10.61
C GLU A 130 10.08 11.80 -9.30
N CYS A 131 9.26 12.07 -8.28
CA CYS A 131 9.25 11.26 -7.05
C CYS A 131 8.88 9.80 -7.35
N LYS A 132 7.83 9.53 -8.14
CA LYS A 132 7.47 8.17 -8.56
C LYS A 132 8.59 7.47 -9.32
N LYS A 133 9.27 8.19 -10.22
CA LYS A 133 10.41 7.68 -10.97
C LYS A 133 11.53 7.27 -10.03
N ALA A 134 11.79 8.05 -8.97
CA ALA A 134 12.78 7.71 -7.96
C ALA A 134 12.50 6.38 -7.26
N PHE A 135 11.25 6.12 -6.85
CA PHE A 135 10.88 4.82 -6.29
C PHE A 135 11.09 3.68 -7.29
N ARG A 136 10.61 3.82 -8.52
CA ARG A 136 10.71 2.74 -9.53
C ARG A 136 12.12 2.47 -10.03
N MET A 137 12.96 3.50 -10.11
CA MET A 137 14.30 3.37 -10.68
C MET A 137 15.19 2.46 -9.85
N ALA A 138 15.00 2.41 -8.53
CA ALA A 138 15.74 1.49 -7.66
C ALA A 138 15.50 0.02 -8.06
N ASP A 139 14.23 -0.38 -8.19
CA ASP A 139 13.84 -1.74 -8.59
C ASP A 139 14.29 -2.06 -10.01
N ILE A 140 14.09 -1.12 -10.94
CA ILE A 140 14.46 -1.30 -12.35
C ILE A 140 15.98 -1.44 -12.48
N LEU A 141 16.78 -0.68 -11.73
CA LEU A 141 18.23 -0.72 -11.83
C LEU A 141 18.78 -2.06 -11.31
N GLN A 142 18.29 -2.53 -10.16
CA GLN A 142 18.73 -3.83 -9.63
C GLN A 142 18.32 -4.98 -10.56
N LEU A 143 17.05 -5.06 -10.95
CA LEU A 143 16.54 -6.14 -11.80
C LEU A 143 17.12 -6.07 -13.21
N GLY A 144 17.23 -4.87 -13.77
CA GLY A 144 17.77 -4.63 -15.10
C GLY A 144 19.24 -5.03 -15.23
N ILE A 145 20.08 -4.69 -14.24
CA ILE A 145 21.49 -5.11 -14.22
C ILE A 145 21.59 -6.63 -14.09
N PHE A 146 20.79 -7.24 -13.20
CA PHE A 146 20.78 -8.68 -13.03
C PHE A 146 20.40 -9.41 -14.33
N ILE A 147 19.32 -9.00 -14.99
CA ILE A 147 18.91 -9.55 -16.29
C ILE A 147 19.96 -9.28 -17.37
N GLY A 148 20.60 -8.11 -17.36
CA GLY A 148 21.67 -7.77 -18.30
C GLY A 148 22.86 -8.72 -18.19
N PHE A 149 23.32 -9.02 -16.96
CA PHE A 149 24.38 -10.01 -16.72
C PHE A 149 23.96 -11.43 -17.10
N MET A 150 22.72 -11.81 -16.81
CA MET A 150 22.17 -13.09 -17.25
C MET A 150 22.22 -13.23 -18.79
N ALA A 151 21.68 -12.24 -19.51
CA ALA A 151 21.68 -12.21 -20.96
C ALA A 151 23.11 -12.22 -21.53
N ALA A 152 24.01 -11.40 -20.98
CA ALA A 152 25.41 -11.37 -21.39
C ALA A 152 26.11 -12.73 -21.19
N ALA A 153 25.85 -13.41 -20.07
CA ALA A 153 26.43 -14.74 -19.81
C ALA A 153 25.98 -15.77 -20.86
N PHE A 154 24.69 -15.81 -21.20
CA PHE A 154 24.17 -16.69 -22.24
C PHE A 154 24.73 -16.33 -23.63
N LEU A 155 24.78 -15.05 -23.99
CA LEU A 155 25.33 -14.61 -25.27
C LEU A 155 26.81 -14.96 -25.41
N MET A 156 27.60 -14.84 -24.34
CA MET A 156 29.01 -15.25 -24.34
C MET A 156 29.16 -16.76 -24.54
N LEU A 157 28.30 -17.58 -23.92
CA LEU A 157 28.36 -19.04 -24.09
C LEU A 157 27.93 -19.53 -25.49
N MET A 158 27.14 -18.75 -26.21
CA MET A 158 26.77 -19.04 -27.60
C MET A 158 27.95 -18.84 -28.57
N ILE A 159 29.01 -18.12 -28.16
CA ILE A 159 30.23 -17.96 -28.97
C ILE A 159 31.05 -19.25 -28.84
N PRO A 160 31.24 -20.02 -29.93
CA PRO A 160 31.88 -21.35 -29.86
C PRO A 160 33.26 -21.33 -29.21
N GLN A 161 34.07 -20.30 -29.49
CA GLN A 161 35.40 -20.13 -28.91
C GLN A 161 35.37 -20.00 -27.39
N LEU A 162 34.34 -19.37 -26.82
CA LEU A 162 34.22 -19.20 -25.38
C LEU A 162 33.58 -20.43 -24.73
N GLY A 163 32.47 -20.91 -25.30
CA GLY A 163 31.74 -22.06 -24.76
C GLY A 163 32.55 -23.35 -24.77
N GLN A 164 33.20 -23.69 -25.89
CA GLN A 164 33.99 -24.92 -26.02
C GLN A 164 35.29 -24.87 -25.21
N THR A 165 35.93 -23.69 -25.13
CA THR A 165 37.14 -23.51 -24.32
C THR A 165 36.83 -23.63 -22.82
N MET A 166 35.68 -23.14 -22.36
CA MET A 166 35.27 -23.34 -20.97
C MET A 166 34.95 -24.81 -20.68
N ALA A 167 34.24 -25.48 -21.57
CA ALA A 167 33.86 -26.88 -21.40
C ALA A 167 35.05 -27.86 -21.44
N SER A 168 36.18 -27.48 -22.07
CA SER A 168 37.38 -28.34 -22.14
C SER A 168 38.12 -28.47 -20.81
N TRP A 169 37.96 -27.51 -19.88
CA TRP A 169 38.55 -27.58 -18.55
C TRP A 169 37.75 -28.52 -17.66
N THR A 170 36.44 -28.27 -17.56
CA THR A 170 35.47 -29.20 -16.95
C THR A 170 34.10 -29.02 -17.61
N PRO A 171 33.28 -30.07 -17.73
CA PRO A 171 31.92 -29.96 -18.27
C PRO A 171 31.01 -29.01 -17.47
N LEU A 172 31.35 -28.74 -16.20
CA LEU A 172 30.57 -27.88 -15.30
C LEU A 172 30.92 -26.39 -15.45
N MET A 173 32.04 -26.06 -16.10
CA MET A 173 32.56 -24.69 -16.14
C MET A 173 31.59 -23.66 -16.74
N PRO A 174 30.81 -23.95 -17.81
CA PRO A 174 29.80 -23.02 -18.31
C PRO A 174 28.74 -22.64 -17.26
N TYR A 175 28.32 -23.59 -16.43
CA TYR A 175 27.33 -23.33 -15.37
C TYR A 175 27.94 -22.51 -14.23
N ILE A 176 29.19 -22.78 -13.86
CA ILE A 176 29.92 -21.98 -12.88
C ILE A 176 30.07 -20.55 -13.38
N PHE A 177 30.39 -20.36 -14.66
CA PHE A 177 30.49 -19.03 -15.27
C PHE A 177 29.16 -18.25 -15.20
N ILE A 178 28.03 -18.89 -15.54
CA ILE A 178 26.71 -18.26 -15.38
C ILE A 178 26.47 -17.89 -13.92
N ALA A 179 26.74 -18.80 -12.98
CA ALA A 179 26.56 -18.52 -11.56
C ALA A 179 27.38 -17.30 -11.11
N LEU A 180 28.65 -17.21 -11.51
CA LEU A 180 29.52 -16.06 -11.21
C LEU A 180 29.00 -14.76 -11.83
N MET A 181 28.52 -14.79 -13.07
CA MET A 181 27.92 -13.62 -13.74
C MET A 181 26.65 -13.16 -13.03
N LEU A 182 25.78 -14.08 -12.62
CA LEU A 182 24.56 -13.75 -11.87
C LEU A 182 24.88 -13.14 -10.50
N VAL A 183 25.88 -13.69 -9.80
CA VAL A 183 26.36 -13.15 -8.53
C VAL A 183 26.93 -11.75 -8.73
N ALA A 184 27.79 -11.55 -9.73
CA ALA A 184 28.36 -10.24 -10.06
C ALA A 184 27.27 -9.22 -10.42
N GLY A 185 26.30 -9.60 -11.25
CA GLY A 185 25.18 -8.77 -11.64
C GLY A 185 24.28 -8.40 -10.46
N TYR A 186 24.01 -9.34 -9.54
CA TYR A 186 23.27 -9.08 -8.32
C TYR A 186 23.98 -8.05 -7.43
N PHE A 187 25.27 -8.25 -7.13
CA PHE A 187 26.02 -7.35 -6.26
C PHE A 187 26.21 -5.97 -6.89
N LEU A 188 26.56 -5.91 -8.18
CA LEU A 188 26.69 -4.63 -8.89
C LEU A 188 25.36 -3.90 -8.97
N GLY A 189 24.27 -4.61 -9.30
CA GLY A 189 22.91 -4.07 -9.34
C GLY A 189 22.48 -3.51 -8.00
N ARG A 190 22.69 -4.26 -6.91
CA ARG A 190 22.39 -3.83 -5.54
C ARG A 190 23.19 -2.59 -5.13
N ASN A 191 24.48 -2.54 -5.45
CA ASN A 191 25.33 -1.39 -5.12
C ASN A 191 24.91 -0.12 -5.87
N LEU A 192 24.64 -0.24 -7.17
CA LEU A 192 24.19 0.89 -7.99
C LEU A 192 22.79 1.37 -7.59
N ALA A 193 21.85 0.45 -7.31
CA ALA A 193 20.54 0.80 -6.77
C ALA A 193 20.65 1.51 -5.41
N SER A 194 21.51 1.02 -4.52
CA SER A 194 21.76 1.66 -3.22
C SER A 194 22.34 3.07 -3.37
N ALA A 195 23.31 3.26 -4.27
CA ALA A 195 23.89 4.57 -4.55
C ALA A 195 22.85 5.54 -5.13
N TYR A 196 21.98 5.04 -6.03
CA TYR A 196 20.87 5.81 -6.57
C TYR A 196 19.88 6.23 -5.47
N ILE A 197 19.45 5.31 -4.62
CA ILE A 197 18.53 5.61 -3.50
C ILE A 197 19.14 6.67 -2.57
N ARG A 198 20.44 6.56 -2.23
CA ARG A 198 21.12 7.56 -1.39
C ARG A 198 21.07 8.96 -2.00
N LYS A 199 21.25 9.07 -3.32
CA LYS A 199 21.12 10.35 -4.04
C LYS A 199 19.67 10.82 -4.09
N ALA A 200 18.72 9.92 -4.36
CA ALA A 200 17.29 10.23 -4.42
C ALA A 200 16.76 10.73 -3.06
N LYS A 201 17.23 10.16 -1.94
CA LYS A 201 16.87 10.56 -0.57
C LYS A 201 17.19 12.03 -0.24
N GLN A 202 18.06 12.69 -1.01
CA GLN A 202 18.34 14.12 -0.83
C GLN A 202 17.19 15.01 -1.30
N LYS A 203 16.37 14.54 -2.26
CA LYS A 203 15.28 15.31 -2.88
C LYS A 203 13.90 14.72 -2.62
N VAL A 204 13.83 13.42 -2.35
CA VAL A 204 12.60 12.65 -2.20
C VAL A 204 12.56 11.99 -0.84
N LYS A 205 11.42 12.09 -0.15
CA LYS A 205 11.06 11.35 1.06
C LYS A 205 10.79 9.89 0.68
N ILE A 206 11.87 9.13 0.46
CA ILE A 206 11.78 7.69 0.18
C ILE A 206 11.30 6.93 1.42
N ASP A 207 11.68 7.40 2.61
CA ASP A 207 11.12 6.94 3.86
C ASP A 207 9.78 7.65 4.11
N LEU A 208 8.70 6.85 4.12
CA LEU A 208 7.35 7.35 4.31
C LEU A 208 7.17 8.00 5.69
N SER A 209 7.96 7.61 6.69
CA SER A 209 7.90 8.21 8.03
C SER A 209 8.35 9.68 8.04
N GLU A 210 9.01 10.15 6.98
CA GLU A 210 9.36 11.57 6.81
C GLU A 210 8.16 12.44 6.40
N ILE A 211 7.06 11.83 5.94
CA ILE A 211 5.83 12.55 5.60
C ILE A 211 5.08 12.87 6.89
N PRO A 212 4.79 14.16 7.20
CA PRO A 212 4.28 14.57 8.51
C PRO A 212 3.03 13.82 8.97
N LEU A 213 2.07 13.61 8.07
CA LEU A 213 0.82 12.95 8.41
C LEU A 213 0.99 11.44 8.64
N ILE A 214 1.90 10.80 7.90
CA ILE A 214 2.27 9.40 8.13
C ILE A 214 3.00 9.28 9.48
N LYS A 215 3.89 10.22 9.80
CA LYS A 215 4.55 10.27 11.12
C LYS A 215 3.53 10.41 12.25
N GLN A 216 2.49 11.23 12.05
CA GLN A 216 1.39 11.34 13.02
C GLN A 216 0.66 10.01 13.19
N MET A 217 0.36 9.29 12.10
CA MET A 217 -0.22 7.95 12.20
C MET A 217 0.69 6.98 12.98
N LEU A 218 1.99 6.98 12.70
CA LEU A 218 2.95 6.14 13.45
C LEU A 218 2.93 6.47 14.95
N ASN A 219 2.84 7.75 15.32
CA ASN A 219 2.72 8.19 16.72
C ASN A 219 1.40 7.77 17.36
N LEU A 220 0.33 7.62 16.57
CA LEU A 220 -0.97 7.11 17.02
C LEU A 220 -1.01 5.57 17.12
N GLY A 221 0.12 4.88 16.91
CA GLY A 221 0.21 3.42 17.06
C GLY A 221 0.04 2.64 15.76
N TRP A 222 -0.06 3.31 14.61
CA TRP A 222 -0.05 2.64 13.31
C TRP A 222 1.36 2.13 12.96
N PHE A 223 1.44 1.09 12.14
CA PHE A 223 2.70 0.55 11.64
C PHE A 223 2.56 0.05 10.20
N PHE A 224 3.67 0.01 9.46
CA PHE A 224 3.66 -0.52 8.09
C PHE A 224 3.49 -2.04 8.10
N PHE A 225 2.49 -2.56 7.39
CA PHE A 225 2.18 -3.99 7.41
C PHE A 225 3.02 -4.78 6.40
N GLN A 226 3.11 -4.31 5.16
CA GLN A 226 3.89 -4.96 4.11
C GLN A 226 5.25 -4.29 3.95
N THR A 227 6.27 -4.81 4.62
CA THR A 227 7.65 -4.33 4.45
C THR A 227 8.43 -5.19 3.46
N GLY A 228 9.31 -4.56 2.68
CA GLY A 228 10.34 -5.23 1.88
C GLY A 228 11.42 -5.87 2.76
N SER A 229 12.35 -6.56 2.11
CA SER A 229 13.53 -7.17 2.78
C SER A 229 14.46 -6.14 3.42
N ASP A 230 14.32 -4.87 3.06
CA ASP A 230 15.04 -3.72 3.58
C ASP A 230 14.31 -3.02 4.74
N GLY A 231 13.17 -3.54 5.17
CA GLY A 231 12.34 -2.97 6.24
C GLY A 231 11.48 -1.79 5.79
N MET A 232 11.55 -1.38 4.51
CA MET A 232 10.77 -0.26 3.98
C MET A 232 9.37 -0.73 3.57
N PRO A 233 8.31 0.09 3.73
CA PRO A 233 6.99 -0.26 3.24
C PRO A 233 6.97 -0.44 1.72
N LYS A 234 6.23 -1.45 1.25
CA LYS A 234 5.94 -1.60 -0.18
C LYS A 234 4.98 -0.51 -0.64
N VAL A 235 5.35 0.16 -1.73
CA VAL A 235 4.57 1.24 -2.32
C VAL A 235 4.12 0.85 -3.73
N PHE A 236 2.83 0.97 -3.98
CA PHE A 236 2.22 0.79 -5.30
C PHE A 236 1.81 2.13 -5.88
N PHE A 237 1.65 2.22 -7.20
CA PHE A 237 1.37 3.49 -7.88
C PHE A 237 0.19 3.38 -8.82
N HIS A 238 -0.79 4.26 -8.63
CA HIS A 238 -2.02 4.34 -9.39
C HIS A 238 -2.15 5.71 -10.08
N LYS A 239 -2.91 5.77 -11.18
CA LYS A 239 -3.23 7.04 -11.86
C LYS A 239 -4.45 7.72 -11.26
N GLU A 240 -5.38 6.92 -10.75
CA GLU A 240 -6.63 7.35 -10.14
C GLU A 240 -6.59 7.09 -8.64
N LYS A 241 -7.37 7.87 -7.89
CA LYS A 241 -7.55 7.67 -6.45
C LYS A 241 -8.26 6.36 -6.18
N THR A 242 -7.90 5.68 -5.10
CA THR A 242 -8.63 4.50 -4.62
C THR A 242 -9.92 4.93 -3.90
N TYR A 243 -9.87 6.03 -3.16
CA TYR A 243 -11.03 6.68 -2.53
C TYR A 243 -10.91 8.21 -2.59
N ASP A 244 -12.03 8.93 -2.51
CA ASP A 244 -12.03 10.40 -2.59
C ASP A 244 -11.74 11.04 -1.23
N ARG A 245 -12.53 10.67 -0.22
CA ARG A 245 -12.41 11.12 1.17
C ARG A 245 -12.89 10.03 2.12
N ILE A 246 -12.35 10.03 3.33
CA ILE A 246 -12.84 9.18 4.41
C ILE A 246 -14.00 9.91 5.09
N VAL A 247 -15.21 9.38 4.93
CA VAL A 247 -16.38 9.89 5.64
C VAL A 247 -16.26 9.47 7.11
N ARG A 248 -16.47 10.42 8.03
CA ARG A 248 -16.52 10.16 9.47
C ARG A 248 -17.96 10.36 9.97
N PRO A 249 -18.39 9.62 11.01
CA PRO A 249 -19.66 9.90 11.66
C PRO A 249 -19.69 11.34 12.13
N ARG A 250 -20.79 12.06 11.90
CA ARG A 250 -21.04 13.31 12.61
C ARG A 250 -21.26 12.96 14.08
N ASN A 251 -20.51 13.58 14.98
CA ASN A 251 -20.91 13.61 16.37
C ASN A 251 -22.04 14.64 16.48
N ASP A 252 -23.27 14.17 16.66
CA ASP A 252 -24.43 15.03 16.92
C ASP A 252 -24.39 15.66 18.34
N GLU A 253 -23.33 15.40 19.12
CA GLU A 253 -23.11 15.95 20.47
C GLU A 253 -22.55 17.39 20.50
N ASP A 254 -22.18 17.96 19.35
CA ASP A 254 -21.73 19.38 19.27
C ASP A 254 -22.91 20.37 19.05
N GLU A 255 -24.18 19.91 19.07
CA GLU A 255 -25.37 20.75 18.92
C GLU A 255 -26.19 20.98 20.21
N ASP A 256 -25.69 20.61 21.39
CA ASP A 256 -26.34 20.94 22.68
C ASP A 256 -25.79 22.25 23.31
N GLU A 257 -26.21 23.37 22.70
CA GLU A 257 -26.78 24.58 23.35
C GLU A 257 -25.89 25.53 24.23
N PRO A 258 -26.23 26.85 24.34
CA PRO A 258 -27.52 27.28 24.90
C PRO A 258 -28.33 28.25 24.06
N LEU A 259 -29.64 27.96 24.01
CA LEU A 259 -30.67 28.97 23.99
C LEU A 259 -30.48 29.88 25.21
N ASP A 260 -29.88 31.05 25.03
CA ASP A 260 -29.99 32.12 26.02
C ASP A 260 -30.36 33.46 25.36
N ASN A 261 -31.64 33.78 25.56
CA ASN A 261 -32.19 35.12 25.76
C ASN A 261 -32.13 36.10 24.59
N ILE A 262 -33.16 36.05 23.75
CA ILE A 262 -33.81 37.28 23.28
C ILE A 262 -35.29 37.22 23.67
N ASN A 263 -35.59 37.77 24.84
CA ASN A 263 -36.87 38.38 25.15
C ASN A 263 -36.64 39.48 26.19
N ILE A 264 -36.54 40.72 25.71
CA ILE A 264 -37.30 41.95 26.07
C ILE A 264 -36.80 43.07 25.15
#